data_AF-A0A412FB02-F1
#
_entry.id   AF-A0A412FB02-F1
#
_cell.length_a   1.000
_cell.length_b   1.000
_cell.length_c   1.000
_cell.angle_alpha   90.00
_cell.angle_beta   90.00
_cell.angle_gamma   90.00
#
_symmetry.space_group_name_H-M   'P 1'
#
loop_
_entity.id
_entity.type
_entity.pdbx_description
1 polymer ?
#
loop_
_entity_poly.entity_id
_entity_poly.type
_entity_poly.pdbx_seq_one_letter_code
_entity_poly.pdbx_strand_id
1 'polypeptide(L)' 'RLNARYGTHGLMKAAARKRHPRFIISRKAIPRLFTYKKRKEERP' A
#
# COMPACT_ATOMS: atom_id res chain seq x y z
N ARG A 1 20.88 10.39 9.32
CA ARG A 1 19.88 11.23 8.60
C ARG A 1 19.15 10.38 7.55
N LEU A 2 17.87 10.08 7.75
CA LEU A 2 17.10 9.16 6.91
C LEU A 2 17.01 9.63 5.43
N ASN A 3 16.89 10.94 5.22
CA ASN A 3 16.88 11.55 3.88
C ASN A 3 18.23 11.47 3.16
N ALA A 4 19.35 11.28 3.87
CA ALA A 4 20.65 11.11 3.22
C ALA A 4 20.76 9.75 2.52
N ARG A 5 20.02 8.74 2.99
CA ARG A 5 20.00 7.39 2.41
C ARG A 5 19.01 7.23 1.26
N TYR A 6 17.89 7.95 1.31
CA TYR A 6 16.78 7.81 0.35
C TYR A 6 16.59 9.05 -0.54
N GLY A 7 17.32 10.14 -0.32
CA GLY A 7 17.09 11.44 -0.95
C GLY A 7 15.90 12.18 -0.33
N THR A 8 15.74 13.45 -0.72
CA THR A 8 14.72 14.39 -0.19
C THR A 8 13.30 13.83 -0.22
N HIS A 9 12.98 13.02 -1.24
CA HIS A 9 11.62 12.50 -1.48
C HIS A 9 11.54 10.97 -1.47
N GLY A 10 12.64 10.25 -1.21
CA GLY A 10 12.66 8.80 -1.41
C GLY A 10 11.73 8.03 -0.50
N LEU A 11 11.58 8.50 0.74
CA LEU A 11 10.62 7.93 1.69
C LEU A 11 9.18 8.13 1.23
N MET A 12 8.85 9.31 0.69
CA MET A 12 7.52 9.61 0.14
C MET A 12 7.22 8.69 -1.04
N LYS A 13 8.18 8.49 -1.95
CA LYS A 13 8.07 7.56 -3.10
C LYS A 13 7.90 6.10 -2.65
N ALA A 14 8.65 5.66 -1.64
CA ALA A 14 8.55 4.31 -1.10
C ALA A 14 7.19 4.06 -0.44
N ALA A 15 6.71 5.01 0.35
CA ALA A 15 5.39 4.94 0.99
C ALA A 15 4.25 4.95 -0.04
N ALA A 16 4.35 5.78 -1.08
CA ALA A 16 3.37 5.83 -2.16
C ALA A 16 3.24 4.47 -2.86
N ARG A 17 4.37 3.81 -3.19
CA ARG A 17 4.36 2.46 -3.77
C ARG A 17 3.76 1.41 -2.84
N LYS A 18 4.12 1.43 -1.54
CA LYS A 18 3.59 0.48 -0.55
C LYS A 18 2.07 0.60 -0.36
N ARG A 19 1.53 1.82 -0.48
CA ARG A 19 0.10 2.12 -0.34
C ARG A 19 -0.65 2.17 -1.66
N HIS A 20 0.01 1.96 -2.80
CA HIS A 20 -0.62 2.04 -4.12
C HIS A 20 -1.63 0.89 -4.30
N PRO A 21 -2.92 1.20 -4.51
CA PRO A 21 -3.92 0.15 -4.66
C PRO A 21 -3.72 -0.57 -6.00
N ARG A 22 -3.76 -1.91 -5.99
CA ARG A 22 -3.68 -2.71 -7.24
C ARG A 22 -4.85 -2.45 -8.20
N PHE A 23 -5.99 -1.99 -7.67
CA PHE A 23 -7.19 -1.67 -8.43
C PHE A 23 -7.89 -0.47 -7.80
N ILE A 24 -8.47 0.39 -8.64
CA ILE A 24 -9.38 1.45 -8.19
C ILE A 24 -10.62 0.77 -7.59
N ILE A 25 -10.98 1.12 -6.35
CA ILE A 25 -12.06 0.47 -5.60
C ILE A 25 -13.39 0.56 -6.36
N SER A 26 -13.69 1.70 -6.99
CA SER A 26 -14.89 1.90 -7.79
C SER A 26 -14.99 1.04 -9.05
N ARG A 27 -13.88 0.40 -9.48
CA ARG A 27 -13.87 -0.52 -10.64
C ARG A 27 -14.05 -1.99 -10.23
N LYS A 28 -14.15 -2.29 -8.94
CA LYS A 28 -14.37 -3.66 -8.48
C LYS A 28 -15.85 -4.00 -8.50
N ALA A 29 -16.17 -5.23 -8.91
CA ALA A 29 -17.50 -5.79 -8.73
C ALA A 29 -17.87 -5.83 -7.24
N ILE A 30 -19.14 -5.58 -6.92
CA ILE A 30 -19.68 -5.49 -5.55
C ILE A 30 -19.23 -6.64 -4.64
N PRO A 31 -19.23 -7.93 -5.06
CA PRO A 31 -18.77 -9.02 -4.21
C PRO A 31 -17.31 -8.87 -3.75
N ARG A 32 -16.44 -8.27 -4.59
CA ARG A 32 -15.02 -8.06 -4.28
C ARG A 32 -14.75 -6.87 -3.35
N LEU A 33 -15.77 -6.05 -3.07
CA LEU A 33 -15.69 -4.98 -2.07
C LEU A 33 -15.82 -5.54 -0.65
N PHE A 34 -16.67 -6.55 -0.48
CA PHE A 34 -16.96 -7.15 0.84
C PHE A 34 -16.06 -8.32 1.18
N THR A 35 -15.39 -8.95 0.21
CA THR A 35 -14.35 -9.96 0.47
C THR A 35 -13.08 -9.28 0.99
N TYR A 36 -12.98 -9.12 2.30
CA TYR A 36 -11.75 -8.66 2.96
C TYR A 36 -10.73 -9.81 2.98
N LYS A 37 -9.64 -9.71 2.21
CA LYS A 37 -8.48 -10.58 2.45
C LYS A 37 -7.89 -10.17 3.80
N LYS A 38 -8.05 -10.99 4.84
CA LYS A 38 -7.31 -10.81 6.10
C LYS A 38 -5.83 -10.65 5.73
N ARG A 39 -5.27 -9.47 6.02
CA ARG A 39 -3.83 -9.29 6.00
C ARG A 39 -3.31 -10.36 6.96
N LYS A 40 -2.48 -11.30 6.49
CA LYS A 40 -1.71 -12.14 7.40
C LYS A 40 -0.88 -11.16 8.21
N GLU A 41 -1.33 -10.93 9.43
CA GLU A 41 -0.54 -10.31 10.47
C GLU A 41 0.65 -11.25 10.62
N GLU A 42 1.80 -10.82 10.10
CA GLU A 42 3.07 -11.48 10.35
C GLU A 42 3.22 -11.47 11.87
N ARG A 43 3.03 -12.65 12.48
CA ARG A 43 3.27 -12.88 13.90
C ARG A 43 4.72 -12.47 14.24
N PRO A 44 4.97 -12.01 15.47
CA PRO A 44 6.28 -11.49 15.89
C PRO A 44 7.43 -12.44 15.61
#